data_AF-A0AAE0G4K5-F1
#
_entry.id   AF-A0AAE0G4K5-F1
#
_cell.length_a   1.000
_cell.length_b   1.000
_cell.length_c   1.000
_cell.angle_alpha   90.00
_cell.angle_beta   90.00
_cell.angle_gamma   90.00
#
_symmetry.space_group_name_H-M   'P 1'
#
loop_
_entity.id
_entity.type
_entity.pdbx_description
1 polymer ?
#
loop_
_entity_poly.entity_id
_entity_poly.type
_entity_poly.pdbx_seq_one_letter_code
_entity_poly.pdbx_strand_id
1 'polypeptide(L)'
;MSLCMLTFSWTLHPGPQLKTEGSEDANGVSERSIGILDIFGFECFKENSFEQLCINFCNEKLQGHFTEHMVKLELEQYAAEGVDAANIEYQDNQACLDLLEAKGTGIFAVIHDEMNSPGAADKRLIEKMVSGHGPAPGRKQHPNFTKSPRDMDKFTIHHYAGEVKYTVNGFLEKNRDEAPEVSGCVAKESFVSTLDSLLTEQAKQEAKAKAESQGGAPALRRARSGKQVKQALGIKFQGEVATLVAKIKAADAHFVRCIKPNLQSLPDNFQDDAVLSQLAACGLLAVVKVRQSGYAENVLHADFVARFRPCLQGCGDWWTVTDCADLVARLSSAAPNESSSALLNPDQCAQGTSKLFMKSDAVAALETRRGVVRGCAALRLQRYSRGMAQRKYYVRCKAALAQLLEATAQRSKAGIVAQLEATCEVLPFGGVRAKQVLEARAVVKQIELEEAALERLEEVMPTRTPGTLHAASFTLGTLTKALAEVTKLGVSSPLVRHLSPAPVLLQRRVWMGF
;
A
#
# COMPACT_ATOMS: atom_id res chain seq x y z
N MET A 1 45.78 0.91 7.74
CA MET A 1 44.39 1.16 8.17
C MET A 1 43.97 2.60 7.89
N SER A 2 44.70 3.62 8.38
CA SER A 2 44.39 5.03 8.12
C SER A 2 44.30 5.41 6.63
N LEU A 3 45.21 4.89 5.80
CA LEU A 3 45.15 5.07 4.34
C LEU A 3 43.88 4.47 3.72
N CYS A 4 43.43 3.30 4.18
CA CYS A 4 42.19 2.69 3.72
C CYS A 4 40.96 3.53 4.09
N MET A 5 40.92 4.06 5.33
CA MET A 5 39.84 4.95 5.80
C MET A 5 39.79 6.25 4.98
N LEU A 6 40.96 6.80 4.66
CA LEU A 6 41.11 7.97 3.80
C LEU A 6 40.60 7.73 2.39
N THR A 7 41.06 6.64 1.76
CA THR A 7 40.61 6.27 0.42
C THR A 7 39.10 5.99 0.40
N PHE A 8 38.56 5.36 1.45
CA PHE A 8 37.14 5.07 1.58
C PHE A 8 36.31 6.36 1.74
N SER A 9 36.73 7.26 2.62
CA SER A 9 36.09 8.57 2.80
C SER A 9 36.08 9.38 1.50
N TRP A 10 37.15 9.31 0.71
CA TRP A 10 37.20 9.96 -0.60
C TRP A 10 36.29 9.31 -1.63
N THR A 11 36.20 7.97 -1.66
CA THR A 11 35.26 7.31 -2.57
C THR A 11 33.81 7.65 -2.27
N LEU A 12 33.47 7.93 -1.01
CA LEU A 12 32.13 8.37 -0.59
C LEU A 12 31.89 9.86 -0.83
N HIS A 13 32.95 10.67 -0.85
CA HIS A 13 32.91 12.09 -1.17
C HIS A 13 33.73 12.35 -2.43
N PRO A 14 33.31 11.85 -3.61
CA PRO A 14 33.91 12.27 -4.85
C PRO A 14 33.79 13.80 -4.92
N GLY A 15 34.82 14.46 -5.46
CA GLY A 15 34.86 15.92 -5.56
C GLY A 15 33.62 16.53 -6.21
N PRO A 16 33.53 17.87 -6.30
CA PRO A 16 32.33 18.61 -6.70
C PRO A 16 31.68 18.22 -8.05
N GLN A 17 32.30 17.34 -8.84
CA GLN A 17 31.82 16.85 -10.12
C GLN A 17 30.67 15.83 -10.04
N LEU A 18 30.36 15.26 -8.86
CA LEU A 18 29.25 14.29 -8.67
C LEU A 18 28.15 14.78 -7.73
N LYS A 19 28.27 16.00 -7.19
CA LYS A 19 27.12 16.65 -6.56
C LYS A 19 26.18 17.06 -7.68
N THR A 20 25.07 16.35 -7.85
CA THR A 20 23.90 16.96 -8.47
C THR A 20 23.56 18.17 -7.61
N GLU A 21 23.92 19.36 -8.08
CA GLU A 21 23.37 20.61 -7.57
C GLU A 21 21.85 20.47 -7.68
N GLY A 22 21.19 20.22 -6.55
CA GLY A 22 19.76 20.45 -6.45
C GLY A 22 19.57 21.92 -6.74
N SER A 23 18.90 22.22 -7.85
CA SER A 23 18.50 23.58 -8.17
C SER A 23 17.72 24.13 -6.97
N GLU A 24 18.14 25.26 -6.43
CA GLU A 24 17.24 26.09 -5.64
C GLU A 24 16.12 26.53 -6.59
N ASP A 25 15.05 25.75 -6.64
CA ASP A 25 13.83 26.17 -7.32
C ASP A 25 13.35 27.45 -6.63
N ALA A 26 13.26 28.52 -7.40
CA ALA A 26 12.87 29.88 -6.99
C ALA A 26 11.42 30.02 -6.47
N ASN A 27 10.82 28.93 -5.98
CA ASN A 27 9.41 28.84 -5.59
C ASN A 27 9.17 28.45 -4.12
N GLY A 28 10.21 28.41 -3.27
CA GLY A 28 10.03 28.26 -1.81
C GLY A 28 9.38 26.93 -1.36
N VAL A 29 9.37 25.91 -2.23
CA VAL A 29 8.89 24.56 -1.87
C VAL A 29 10.07 23.79 -1.32
N SER A 30 10.03 23.44 -0.03
CA SER A 30 11.02 22.57 0.60
C SER A 30 11.10 21.24 -0.16
N GLU A 31 12.28 20.92 -0.70
CA GLU A 31 12.56 19.66 -1.37
C GLU A 31 12.28 18.49 -0.42
N ARG A 32 11.37 17.58 -0.81
CA ARG A 32 11.07 16.38 -0.02
C ARG A 32 12.15 15.34 -0.31
N SER A 33 12.85 14.90 0.73
CA SER A 33 13.88 13.86 0.61
C SER A 33 13.45 12.58 1.31
N ILE A 34 13.93 11.45 0.79
CA ILE A 34 13.78 10.14 1.42
C ILE A 34 15.16 9.70 1.89
N GLY A 35 15.32 9.51 3.20
CA GLY A 35 16.54 8.99 3.79
C GLY A 35 16.48 7.46 3.92
N ILE A 36 17.52 6.77 3.46
CA ILE A 36 17.70 5.34 3.68
C ILE A 36 18.88 5.17 4.63
N LEU A 37 18.62 4.57 5.79
CA LEU A 37 19.64 4.28 6.79
C LEU A 37 19.93 2.78 6.78
N ASP A 38 21.15 2.42 6.38
CA ASP A 38 21.70 1.07 6.48
C ASP A 38 22.79 1.07 7.56
N ILE A 39 22.61 0.24 8.59
CA ILE A 39 23.50 0.17 9.75
C ILE A 39 23.73 -1.27 10.19
N PHE A 40 24.85 -1.48 10.87
CA PHE A 40 25.12 -2.76 11.53
C PHE A 40 24.07 -3.05 12.61
N GLY A 41 23.61 -4.30 12.65
CA GLY A 41 22.76 -4.79 13.73
C GLY A 41 23.52 -4.90 15.06
N PHE A 42 22.79 -5.23 16.12
CA PHE A 42 23.36 -5.49 17.43
C PHE A 42 24.38 -6.64 17.39
N GLU A 43 25.55 -6.46 17.99
CA GLU A 43 26.66 -7.43 17.98
C GLU A 43 26.94 -7.99 19.38
N CYS A 44 27.00 -9.31 19.50
CA CYS A 44 27.46 -9.98 20.72
C CYS A 44 28.34 -11.19 20.35
N PHE A 45 29.66 -11.00 20.44
CA PHE A 45 30.67 -12.01 20.19
C PHE A 45 31.20 -12.62 21.50
N LYS A 46 32.06 -13.63 21.36
CA LYS A 46 32.79 -14.24 22.49
C LYS A 46 33.68 -13.21 23.20
N GLU A 47 34.30 -12.32 22.43
CA GLU A 47 35.11 -11.20 22.92
C GLU A 47 34.60 -9.92 22.25
N ASN A 48 34.05 -8.99 23.05
CA ASN A 48 33.56 -7.71 22.57
C ASN A 48 34.51 -6.60 23.03
N SER A 49 34.85 -5.69 22.13
CA SER A 49 35.77 -4.59 22.42
C SER A 49 35.09 -3.23 22.23
N PHE A 50 35.90 -2.16 22.12
CA PHE A 50 35.42 -0.78 21.99
C PHE A 50 34.53 -0.59 20.75
N GLU A 51 34.84 -1.27 19.65
CA GLU A 51 34.08 -1.21 18.40
C GLU A 51 32.65 -1.72 18.59
N GLN A 52 32.49 -2.88 19.25
CA GLN A 52 31.17 -3.43 19.59
C GLN A 52 30.41 -2.50 20.53
N LEU A 53 31.10 -1.82 21.48
CA LEU A 53 30.44 -0.85 22.35
C LEU A 53 29.85 0.32 21.55
N CYS A 54 30.57 0.84 20.56
CA CYS A 54 30.07 1.89 19.66
C CYS A 54 28.89 1.39 18.82
N ILE A 55 29.00 0.20 18.21
CA ILE A 55 27.92 -0.39 17.39
C ILE A 55 26.66 -0.61 18.24
N ASN A 56 26.81 -1.19 19.43
CA ASN A 56 25.70 -1.47 20.33
C ASN A 56 25.09 -0.19 20.92
N PHE A 57 25.88 0.86 21.18
CA PHE A 57 25.36 2.18 21.56
C PHE A 57 24.49 2.80 20.45
N CYS A 58 24.93 2.76 19.20
CA CYS A 58 24.14 3.24 18.07
C CYS A 58 22.81 2.49 17.97
N ASN A 59 22.86 1.15 18.08
CA ASN A 59 21.67 0.30 18.09
C ASN A 59 20.75 0.61 19.28
N GLU A 60 21.28 0.82 20.48
CA GLU A 60 20.53 1.22 21.67
C GLU A 60 19.79 2.55 21.43
N LYS A 61 20.46 3.53 20.81
CA LYS A 61 19.88 4.85 20.52
C LYS A 61 18.76 4.76 19.50
N LEU A 62 18.96 3.99 18.43
CA LEU A 62 17.95 3.77 17.40
C LEU A 62 16.77 2.95 17.93
N GLN A 63 17.02 1.99 18.82
CA GLN A 63 15.96 1.26 19.51
C GLN A 63 15.13 2.18 20.42
N GLY A 64 15.78 3.10 21.14
CA GLY A 64 15.08 4.11 21.93
C GLY A 64 14.16 4.96 21.08
N HIS A 65 14.65 5.43 19.92
CA HIS A 65 13.83 6.16 18.96
C HIS A 65 12.69 5.32 18.37
N PHE A 66 12.93 4.05 18.03
CA PHE A 66 11.90 3.12 17.58
C PHE A 66 10.78 2.94 18.61
N THR A 67 11.15 2.76 19.89
CA THR A 67 10.20 2.57 20.99
C THR A 67 9.42 3.86 21.25
N GLU A 68 10.08 5.01 21.21
CA GLU A 68 9.43 6.33 21.28
C GLU A 68 8.40 6.51 20.16
N HIS A 69 8.78 6.22 18.92
CA HIS A 69 7.91 6.42 17.77
C HIS A 69 6.75 5.41 17.70
N MET A 70 7.00 4.14 18.03
CA MET A 70 6.00 3.06 17.92
C MET A 70 5.11 2.89 19.14
N VAL A 71 5.51 3.40 20.31
CA VAL A 71 4.76 3.21 21.55
C VAL A 71 4.46 4.53 22.23
N LYS A 72 5.47 5.35 22.52
CA LYS A 72 5.26 6.57 23.34
C LYS A 72 4.34 7.58 22.66
N LEU A 73 4.51 7.82 21.36
CA LEU A 73 3.61 8.71 20.60
C LEU A 73 2.16 8.22 20.57
N GLU A 74 1.95 6.90 20.55
CA GLU A 74 0.61 6.31 20.60
C GLU A 74 -0.03 6.48 21.99
N LEU A 75 0.75 6.25 23.06
CA LEU A 75 0.30 6.49 24.44
C LEU A 75 0.04 7.97 24.73
N GLU A 76 0.86 8.88 24.19
CA GLU A 76 0.64 10.32 24.28
C GLU A 76 -0.65 10.74 23.57
N GLN A 77 -0.97 10.12 22.42
CA GLN A 77 -2.25 10.33 21.75
C GLN A 77 -3.42 9.83 22.59
N TYR A 78 -3.31 8.66 23.22
CA TYR A 78 -4.34 8.15 24.14
C TYR A 78 -4.55 9.13 25.31
N ALA A 79 -3.46 9.61 25.93
CA ALA A 79 -3.51 10.58 27.02
C ALA A 79 -4.15 11.91 26.58
N ALA A 80 -3.77 12.43 25.40
CA ALA A 80 -4.33 13.67 24.84
C ALA A 80 -5.84 13.56 24.53
N GLU A 81 -6.30 12.36 24.20
CA GLU A 81 -7.70 12.05 23.91
C GLU A 81 -8.48 11.61 25.15
N GLY A 82 -7.82 11.48 26.32
CA GLY A 82 -8.46 11.05 27.57
C GLY A 82 -8.79 9.56 27.62
N VAL A 83 -8.11 8.73 26.82
CA VAL A 83 -8.28 7.28 26.76
C VAL A 83 -7.36 6.62 27.79
N ASP A 84 -7.92 5.75 28.62
CA ASP A 84 -7.15 5.01 29.64
C ASP A 84 -6.25 3.95 28.97
N ALA A 85 -4.94 4.16 29.12
CA ALA A 85 -3.89 3.30 28.57
C ALA A 85 -3.07 2.60 29.67
N ALA A 86 -3.54 2.61 30.92
CA ALA A 86 -2.74 2.24 32.09
C ALA A 86 -2.17 0.80 32.08
N ASN A 87 -2.72 -0.09 31.26
CA ASN A 87 -2.29 -1.50 31.18
C ASN A 87 -1.22 -1.78 30.11
N ILE A 88 -0.76 -0.76 29.38
CA ILE A 88 0.22 -0.95 28.29
C ILE A 88 1.63 -0.81 28.86
N GLU A 89 2.20 -1.93 29.29
CA GLU A 89 3.62 -2.00 29.68
C GLU A 89 4.52 -2.11 28.44
N TYR A 90 5.57 -1.29 28.40
CA TYR A 90 6.62 -1.39 27.37
C TYR A 90 8.00 -1.31 28.02
N GLN A 91 8.99 -1.92 27.35
CA GLN A 91 10.36 -1.92 27.81
C GLN A 91 11.06 -0.64 27.35
N ASP A 92 11.33 0.26 28.30
CA ASP A 92 12.11 1.47 28.04
C ASP A 92 13.60 1.22 28.25
N ASN A 93 14.42 1.63 27.29
CA ASN A 93 15.87 1.51 27.37
C ASN A 93 16.59 2.82 27.77
N GLN A 94 15.83 3.85 28.17
CA GLN A 94 16.40 5.14 28.57
C GLN A 94 17.46 5.02 29.68
N ALA A 95 17.27 4.13 30.67
CA ALA A 95 18.28 3.90 31.72
C ALA A 95 19.61 3.37 31.15
N CYS A 96 19.59 2.55 30.10
CA CYS A 96 20.80 2.08 29.44
C CYS A 96 21.45 3.20 28.60
N LEU A 97 20.64 4.04 27.95
CA LEU A 97 21.15 5.22 27.24
C LEU A 97 21.84 6.19 28.20
N ASP A 98 21.20 6.49 29.33
CA ASP A 98 21.75 7.38 30.36
C ASP A 98 23.08 6.83 30.92
N LEU A 99 23.18 5.51 31.14
CA LEU A 99 24.43 4.85 31.52
C LEU A 99 25.55 5.11 30.50
N LEU A 100 25.25 5.05 29.20
CA LEU A 100 26.25 5.18 28.14
C LEU A 100 26.63 6.63 27.88
N GLU A 101 25.65 7.54 27.80
CA GLU A 101 25.83 8.90 27.25
C GLU A 101 25.68 10.04 28.24
N ALA A 102 25.36 9.79 29.52
CA ALA A 102 25.24 10.84 30.51
C ALA A 102 26.49 11.74 30.55
N LYS A 103 26.27 13.06 30.49
CA LYS A 103 27.36 14.04 30.49
C LYS A 103 28.15 13.93 31.79
N GLY A 104 29.45 13.68 31.69
CA GLY A 104 30.40 13.62 32.81
C GLY A 104 30.42 12.31 33.59
N THR A 105 29.34 11.52 33.60
CA THR A 105 29.30 10.23 34.33
C THR A 105 29.08 9.01 33.47
N GLY A 106 28.62 9.16 32.22
CA GLY A 106 28.35 8.02 31.34
C GLY A 106 29.62 7.26 30.94
N ILE A 107 29.47 6.02 30.49
CA ILE A 107 30.59 5.14 30.11
C ILE A 107 31.54 5.81 29.11
N PHE A 108 31.02 6.48 28.07
CA PHE A 108 31.87 7.19 27.10
C PHE A 108 32.61 8.39 27.71
N ALA A 109 31.99 9.10 28.66
CA ALA A 109 32.64 10.19 29.38
C ALA A 109 33.76 9.65 30.28
N VAL A 110 33.54 8.54 30.98
CA VAL A 110 34.54 7.88 31.81
C VAL A 110 35.73 7.39 30.97
N ILE A 111 35.48 6.84 29.78
CA ILE A 111 36.53 6.46 28.82
C ILE A 111 37.34 7.68 28.39
N HIS A 112 36.67 8.77 28.03
CA HIS A 112 37.31 10.02 27.63
C HIS A 112 38.17 10.63 28.74
N ASP A 113 37.67 10.65 29.97
CA ASP A 113 38.37 11.21 31.13
C ASP A 113 39.60 10.38 31.52
N GLU A 114 39.51 9.04 31.47
CA GLU A 114 40.65 8.17 31.74
C GLU A 114 41.71 8.27 30.63
N MET A 115 41.31 8.40 29.37
CA MET A 115 42.23 8.60 28.24
C MET A 115 43.11 9.84 28.44
N ASN A 116 42.54 10.91 29.00
CA ASN A 116 43.25 12.17 29.27
C ASN A 116 43.97 12.20 30.64
N SER A 117 43.79 11.17 31.46
CA SER A 117 44.39 11.10 32.79
C SER A 117 45.90 10.79 32.72
N PRO A 118 46.74 11.35 33.62
CA PRO A 118 48.14 10.94 33.75
C PRO A 118 48.24 9.44 34.06
N GLY A 119 49.09 8.70 33.33
CA GLY A 119 49.23 7.25 33.49
C GLY A 119 47.98 6.45 33.10
N ALA A 120 47.24 6.93 32.10
CA ALA A 120 46.03 6.28 31.54
C ALA A 120 46.24 4.77 31.35
N ALA A 121 45.40 3.96 31.97
CA ALA A 121 45.50 2.51 31.91
C ALA A 121 44.11 1.85 31.90
N ASP A 122 43.93 0.83 31.06
CA ASP A 122 42.63 0.14 30.93
C ASP A 122 42.15 -0.49 32.25
N LYS A 123 43.09 -0.93 33.12
CA LYS A 123 42.77 -1.42 34.47
C LYS A 123 42.15 -0.35 35.37
N ARG A 124 42.63 0.89 35.27
CA ARG A 124 42.05 2.03 36.00
C ARG A 124 40.72 2.47 35.42
N LEU A 125 40.54 2.32 34.10
CA LEU A 125 39.28 2.60 33.43
C LEU A 125 38.15 1.76 34.04
N ILE A 126 38.36 0.45 34.19
CA ILE A 126 37.33 -0.43 34.75
C ILE A 126 37.07 -0.14 36.24
N GLU A 127 38.09 0.21 37.03
CA GLU A 127 37.92 0.63 38.42
C GLU A 127 37.05 1.90 38.53
N LYS A 128 37.27 2.89 37.65
CA LYS A 128 36.44 4.09 37.56
C LYS A 128 35.00 3.78 37.17
N MET A 129 34.78 2.89 36.21
CA MET A 129 33.43 2.46 35.83
C MET A 129 32.70 1.78 36.99
N VAL A 130 33.37 0.91 37.74
CA VAL A 130 32.79 0.25 38.93
C VAL A 130 32.51 1.26 40.04
N SER A 131 33.42 2.21 40.28
CA SER A 131 33.20 3.30 41.22
C SER A 131 32.01 4.20 40.82
N GLY A 132 31.82 4.42 39.51
CA GLY A 132 30.73 5.23 38.96
C GLY A 132 29.36 4.54 38.87
N HIS A 133 29.31 3.24 38.60
CA HIS A 133 28.06 2.53 38.25
C HIS A 133 27.84 1.22 39.01
N GLY A 134 28.87 0.69 39.67
CA GLY A 134 28.78 -0.49 40.53
C GLY A 134 28.12 -0.21 41.89
N PRO A 135 28.01 -1.22 42.76
CA PRO A 135 27.53 -1.03 44.13
C PRO A 135 28.52 -0.17 44.93
N ALA A 136 28.02 0.83 45.67
CA ALA A 136 28.83 1.65 46.58
C ALA A 136 28.07 1.93 47.89
N PRO A 137 28.74 2.28 49.00
CA PRO A 137 28.07 2.60 50.25
C PRO A 137 27.04 3.73 50.05
N GLY A 138 25.75 3.43 50.28
CA GLY A 138 24.66 4.40 50.07
C GLY A 138 24.18 4.55 48.61
N ARG A 139 24.73 3.81 47.64
CA ARG A 139 24.29 3.82 46.23
C ARG A 139 24.01 2.41 45.72
N LYS A 140 22.78 2.19 45.25
CA LYS A 140 22.44 0.95 44.53
C LYS A 140 23.20 0.88 43.20
N GLN A 141 23.57 -0.33 42.81
CA GLN A 141 24.17 -0.60 41.51
C GLN A 141 23.23 -0.16 40.38
N HIS A 142 23.80 0.37 39.29
CA HIS A 142 23.01 0.75 38.12
C HIS A 142 22.37 -0.51 37.49
N PRO A 143 21.07 -0.51 37.14
CA PRO A 143 20.36 -1.69 36.66
C PRO A 143 20.99 -2.30 35.40
N ASN A 144 21.51 -1.47 34.50
CA ASN A 144 22.12 -1.91 33.25
C ASN A 144 23.64 -2.18 33.33
N PHE A 145 24.28 -2.12 34.50
CA PHE A 145 25.74 -2.32 34.62
C PHE A 145 26.08 -3.40 35.65
N THR A 146 26.85 -4.42 35.25
CA THR A 146 27.42 -5.40 36.20
C THR A 146 28.90 -5.62 35.98
N LYS A 147 29.59 -5.93 37.07
CA LYS A 147 30.98 -6.34 37.10
C LYS A 147 31.11 -7.66 37.84
N SER A 148 31.47 -8.71 37.11
CA SER A 148 31.79 -10.02 37.69
C SER A 148 33.08 -9.92 38.51
N PRO A 149 33.11 -10.43 39.77
CA PRO A 149 34.34 -10.53 40.54
C PRO A 149 35.37 -11.48 39.93
N ARG A 150 34.94 -12.42 39.05
CA ARG A 150 35.82 -13.40 38.41
C ARG A 150 36.57 -12.83 37.21
N ASP A 151 36.00 -11.83 36.54
CA ASP A 151 36.52 -11.29 35.28
C ASP A 151 37.21 -9.95 35.54
N MET A 152 38.51 -9.92 35.81
CA MET A 152 39.21 -8.69 36.23
C MET A 152 39.19 -7.56 35.19
N ASP A 153 39.19 -7.91 33.91
CA ASP A 153 39.31 -7.02 32.76
C ASP A 153 38.02 -6.89 31.95
N LYS A 154 36.89 -7.44 32.43
CA LYS A 154 35.61 -7.38 31.71
C LYS A 154 34.53 -6.70 32.54
N PHE A 155 33.68 -5.92 31.87
CA PHE A 155 32.45 -5.37 32.43
C PHE A 155 31.27 -5.78 31.55
N THR A 156 30.06 -5.74 32.10
CA THR A 156 28.84 -6.19 31.41
C THR A 156 27.81 -5.07 31.38
N ILE A 157 27.24 -4.82 30.20
CA ILE A 157 26.11 -3.91 30.03
C ILE A 157 24.89 -4.74 29.64
N HIS A 158 23.73 -4.41 30.23
CA HIS A 158 22.45 -5.07 29.96
C HIS A 158 21.72 -4.18 28.96
N HIS A 159 21.92 -4.49 27.68
CA HIS A 159 21.29 -3.80 26.56
C HIS A 159 19.84 -4.29 26.36
N TYR A 160 19.07 -3.60 25.53
CA TYR A 160 17.73 -4.06 25.15
C TYR A 160 17.73 -5.47 24.53
N ALA A 161 18.78 -5.82 23.80
CA ALA A 161 18.93 -7.10 23.11
C ALA A 161 19.58 -8.20 23.98
N GLY A 162 19.99 -7.88 25.21
CA GLY A 162 20.59 -8.83 26.14
C GLY A 162 21.89 -8.33 26.78
N GLU A 163 22.52 -9.19 27.57
CA GLU A 163 23.76 -8.89 28.27
C GLU A 163 24.97 -9.04 27.36
N VAL A 164 25.82 -8.02 27.29
CA VAL A 164 27.07 -8.05 26.52
C VAL A 164 28.25 -7.80 27.44
N LYS A 165 29.22 -8.71 27.37
CA LYS A 165 30.49 -8.63 28.11
C LYS A 165 31.56 -7.99 27.25
N TYR A 166 32.12 -6.88 27.72
CA TYR A 166 33.16 -6.13 27.05
C TYR A 166 34.50 -6.27 27.77
N THR A 167 35.56 -6.50 27.00
CA THR A 167 36.93 -6.65 27.48
C THR A 167 37.66 -5.31 27.36
N VAL A 168 38.06 -4.72 28.50
CA VAL A 168 38.57 -3.34 28.56
C VAL A 168 39.97 -3.16 27.93
N ASN A 169 40.69 -4.26 27.71
CA ASN A 169 42.05 -4.22 27.14
C ASN A 169 42.05 -3.54 25.76
N GLY A 170 42.88 -2.51 25.61
CA GLY A 170 43.01 -1.73 24.38
C GLY A 170 41.90 -0.69 24.17
N PHE A 171 40.96 -0.49 25.11
CA PHE A 171 39.89 0.50 24.97
C PHE A 171 40.44 1.92 24.81
N LEU A 172 41.39 2.30 25.66
CA LEU A 172 41.93 3.66 25.65
C LEU A 172 42.75 3.94 24.39
N GLU A 173 43.44 2.93 23.85
CA GLU A 173 44.19 3.04 22.60
C GLU A 173 43.23 3.19 21.41
N LYS A 174 42.24 2.31 21.30
CA LYS A 174 41.24 2.33 20.23
C LYS A 174 40.38 3.61 20.21
N ASN A 175 40.19 4.23 21.37
CA ASN A 175 39.46 5.49 21.49
C ASN A 175 40.30 6.71 21.09
N ARG A 176 41.63 6.60 20.99
CA ARG A 176 42.48 7.69 20.49
C ARG A 176 42.32 7.79 18.98
N ASP A 177 41.80 8.92 18.52
CA ASP A 177 41.71 9.26 17.10
C ASP A 177 43.07 9.80 16.61
N GLU A 178 44.16 9.04 16.82
CA GLU A 178 45.51 9.42 16.43
C GLU A 178 45.93 8.62 15.19
N ALA A 179 46.04 9.30 14.04
CA ALA A 179 46.76 8.75 12.91
C ALA A 179 48.26 8.64 13.27
N PRO A 180 48.96 7.56 12.88
CA PRO A 180 50.41 7.50 13.03
C PRO A 180 51.06 8.71 12.34
N GLU A 181 52.03 9.37 12.98
CA GLU A 181 52.81 10.51 12.42
C GLU A 181 53.40 10.25 11.03
N VAL A 182 53.51 8.98 10.64
CA VAL A 182 53.94 8.50 9.32
C VAL A 182 53.06 9.05 8.16
N SER A 183 51.81 9.44 8.41
CA SER A 183 50.94 10.04 7.37
C SER A 183 51.50 11.34 6.77
N GLY A 184 52.21 12.16 7.56
CA GLY A 184 52.80 13.41 7.07
C GLY A 184 54.06 13.22 6.23
N CYS A 185 54.80 12.14 6.47
CA CYS A 185 56.04 11.80 5.77
C CYS A 185 55.73 11.11 4.42
N VAL A 186 54.75 10.20 4.38
CA VAL A 186 54.35 9.49 3.15
C VAL A 186 53.68 10.43 2.15
N ALA A 187 52.99 11.48 2.60
CA ALA A 187 52.39 12.49 1.73
C ALA A 187 53.42 13.13 0.79
N LYS A 188 54.59 13.51 1.33
CA LYS A 188 55.63 14.25 0.62
C LYS A 188 56.40 13.43 -0.41
N GLU A 189 56.32 12.10 -0.36
CA GLU A 189 57.01 11.18 -1.27
C GLU A 189 56.05 10.34 -2.13
N SER A 190 54.75 10.62 -2.08
CA SER A 190 53.76 9.81 -2.80
C SER A 190 53.81 10.06 -4.32
N PHE A 191 54.10 9.01 -5.10
CA PHE A 191 54.09 9.05 -6.57
C PHE A 191 52.67 9.10 -7.20
N VAL A 192 51.63 9.21 -6.37
CA VAL A 192 50.22 9.17 -6.77
C VAL A 192 49.59 10.51 -6.42
N SER A 193 49.33 11.36 -7.42
CA SER A 193 48.74 12.70 -7.25
C SER A 193 47.43 12.71 -6.46
N THR A 194 46.64 11.63 -6.55
CA THR A 194 45.41 11.46 -5.77
C THR A 194 45.70 11.34 -4.27
N LEU A 195 46.74 10.61 -3.84
CA LEU A 195 47.08 10.49 -2.42
C LEU A 195 47.58 11.80 -1.82
N ASP A 196 48.35 12.58 -2.58
CA ASP A 196 48.83 13.90 -2.15
C ASP A 196 47.66 14.88 -1.93
N SER A 197 46.67 14.88 -2.84
CA SER A 197 45.46 15.68 -2.70
C SER A 197 44.63 15.29 -1.45
N LEU A 198 44.56 14.00 -1.13
CA LEU A 198 43.84 13.49 0.04
C LEU A 198 44.48 13.89 1.35
N LEU A 199 45.80 13.73 1.44
CA LEU A 199 46.56 14.05 2.64
C LEU A 199 46.62 15.57 2.85
N THR A 200 46.65 16.35 1.78
CA THR A 200 46.54 17.81 1.84
C THR A 200 45.18 18.29 2.31
N GLU A 201 44.07 17.69 1.83
CA GLU A 201 42.73 18.02 2.31
C GLU A 201 42.52 17.62 3.78
N GLN A 202 43.07 16.47 4.22
CA GLN A 202 43.09 16.10 5.63
C GLN A 202 43.84 17.12 6.50
N ALA A 203 45.05 17.53 6.07
CA ALA A 203 45.84 18.52 6.80
C ALA A 203 45.11 19.88 6.90
N LYS A 204 44.35 20.27 5.86
CA LYS A 204 43.49 21.46 5.89
C LYS A 204 42.31 21.31 6.85
N GLN A 205 41.65 20.15 6.89
CA GLN A 205 40.54 19.88 7.82
C GLN A 205 41.03 19.89 9.27
N GLU A 206 42.19 19.29 9.55
CA GLU A 206 42.83 19.34 10.87
C GLU A 206 43.23 20.76 11.27
N ALA A 207 43.74 21.56 10.33
CA ALA A 207 44.05 22.97 10.56
C ALA A 207 42.79 23.81 10.83
N LYS A 208 41.68 23.53 10.13
CA LYS A 208 40.39 24.21 10.32
C LYS A 208 39.74 23.86 11.67
N ALA A 209 39.76 22.58 12.05
CA ALA A 209 39.30 22.14 13.37
C ALA A 209 40.13 22.75 14.51
N LYS A 210 41.44 22.93 14.31
CA LYS A 210 42.31 23.65 15.26
C LYS A 210 41.96 25.13 15.36
N ALA A 211 41.64 25.79 14.25
CA ALA A 211 41.27 27.21 14.23
C ALA A 211 39.90 27.48 14.89
N GLU A 212 38.90 26.62 14.67
CA GLU A 212 37.56 26.76 15.28
C GLU A 212 37.58 26.53 16.81
N SER A 213 38.52 25.74 17.33
CA SER A 213 38.73 25.55 18.77
C SER A 213 39.32 26.75 19.52
N GLN A 214 39.85 27.75 18.79
CA GLN A 214 40.47 28.96 19.35
C GLN A 214 39.65 30.24 19.14
N GLY A 215 38.45 30.13 18.56
CA GLY A 215 37.56 31.26 18.28
C GLY A 215 36.68 31.67 19.46
N GLY A 216 37.27 32.20 20.54
CA GLY A 216 36.53 32.84 21.64
C GLY A 216 37.30 34.05 22.16
N ALA A 217 36.63 35.20 22.25
CA ALA A 217 37.19 36.52 22.59
C ALA A 217 38.11 36.54 23.84
N PRO A 218 39.10 37.46 23.90
CA PRO A 218 40.10 37.46 24.96
C PRO A 218 39.52 38.04 26.26
N ALA A 219 39.08 37.17 27.17
CA ALA A 219 38.81 37.54 28.55
C ALA A 219 39.73 36.76 29.50
N LEU A 220 40.57 37.54 30.20
CA LEU A 220 41.50 37.19 31.27
C LEU A 220 41.14 35.89 32.05
N ARG A 221 41.78 34.76 31.74
CA ARG A 221 41.84 33.62 32.67
C ARG A 221 43.27 33.10 32.80
N ARG A 222 43.71 33.13 34.06
CA ARG A 222 45.01 32.72 34.60
C ARG A 222 45.47 31.37 34.08
N ALA A 223 46.79 31.29 33.87
CA ALA A 223 47.58 30.12 33.55
C ALA A 223 47.16 28.87 34.35
N ARG A 224 46.53 27.91 33.68
CA ARG A 224 46.72 26.49 33.94
C ARG A 224 47.18 25.87 32.63
N SER A 225 48.34 25.22 32.70
CA SER A 225 48.93 24.35 31.66
C SER A 225 47.84 23.64 30.86
N GLY A 226 47.57 24.16 29.65
CA GLY A 226 46.58 23.61 28.74
C GLY A 226 47.15 22.40 28.03
N LYS A 227 47.02 21.23 28.66
CA LYS A 227 47.20 19.95 27.97
C LYS A 227 46.12 19.89 26.89
N GLN A 228 46.50 19.88 25.61
CA GLN A 228 45.59 19.67 24.49
C GLN A 228 44.72 18.43 24.79
N VAL A 229 43.41 18.61 24.89
CA VAL A 229 42.47 17.50 25.02
C VAL A 229 42.52 16.75 23.70
N LYS A 230 43.00 15.50 23.74
CA LYS A 230 43.10 14.66 22.55
C LYS A 230 41.69 14.31 22.08
N GLN A 231 41.45 14.38 20.77
CA GLN A 231 40.16 14.04 20.18
C GLN A 231 39.87 12.55 20.41
N ALA A 232 38.72 12.26 21.03
CA ALA A 232 38.30 10.89 21.32
C ALA A 232 37.25 10.43 20.30
N LEU A 233 37.46 9.26 19.73
CA LEU A 233 36.56 8.66 18.75
C LEU A 233 35.15 8.46 19.33
N GLY A 234 35.04 8.00 20.58
CA GLY A 234 33.75 7.75 21.24
C GLY A 234 32.88 9.00 21.38
N ILE A 235 33.46 10.13 21.79
CA ILE A 235 32.71 11.40 21.95
C ILE A 235 32.27 11.95 20.58
N LYS A 236 33.15 11.85 19.57
CA LYS A 236 32.81 12.24 18.19
C LYS A 236 31.65 11.40 17.65
N PHE A 237 31.74 10.08 17.81
CA PHE A 237 30.70 9.13 17.40
C PHE A 237 29.37 9.39 18.11
N GLN A 238 29.37 9.69 19.41
CA GLN A 238 28.16 10.09 20.13
C GLN A 238 27.49 11.32 19.52
N GLY A 239 28.27 12.34 19.14
CA GLY A 239 27.76 13.53 18.46
C GLY A 239 27.16 13.24 17.09
N GLU A 240 27.80 12.37 16.31
CA GLU A 240 27.33 11.93 14.99
C GLU A 240 26.01 11.14 15.09
N VAL A 241 25.92 10.19 16.03
CA VAL A 241 24.70 9.42 16.30
C VAL A 241 23.56 10.33 16.78
N ALA A 242 23.84 11.29 17.66
CA ALA A 242 22.82 12.25 18.11
C ALA A 242 22.29 13.11 16.96
N THR A 243 23.17 13.57 16.06
CA THR A 243 22.79 14.33 14.87
C THR A 243 21.96 13.49 13.89
N LEU A 244 22.34 12.22 13.70
CA LEU A 244 21.59 11.28 12.87
C LEU A 244 20.17 11.09 13.42
N VAL A 245 20.02 10.77 14.71
CA VAL A 245 18.71 10.55 15.33
C VAL A 245 17.84 11.82 15.27
N ALA A 246 18.43 13.01 15.43
CA ALA A 246 17.70 14.26 15.27
C ALA A 246 17.13 14.44 13.84
N LYS A 247 17.87 14.05 12.81
CA LYS A 247 17.39 14.07 11.42
C LYS A 247 16.24 13.08 11.19
N ILE A 248 16.34 11.88 11.77
CA ILE A 248 15.29 10.86 11.66
C ILE A 248 14.01 11.34 12.36
N LYS A 249 14.13 11.92 13.57
CA LYS A 249 12.99 12.48 14.31
C LYS A 249 12.23 13.58 13.57
N ALA A 250 12.89 14.29 12.66
CA ALA A 250 12.26 15.34 11.85
C ALA A 250 11.52 14.79 10.61
N ALA A 251 11.69 13.51 10.28
CA ALA A 251 11.09 12.85 9.14
C ALA A 251 9.98 11.88 9.56
N ASP A 252 9.15 11.46 8.60
CA ASP A 252 8.23 10.34 8.79
C ASP A 252 9.02 9.02 8.69
N ALA A 253 9.02 8.22 9.76
CA ALA A 253 9.93 7.10 9.93
C ALA A 253 9.27 5.77 9.54
N HIS A 254 9.90 5.05 8.61
CA HIS A 254 9.52 3.69 8.25
C HIS A 254 10.61 2.69 8.67
N PHE A 255 10.21 1.62 9.36
CA PHE A 255 11.13 0.63 9.91
C PHE A 255 11.07 -0.69 9.15
N VAL A 256 12.25 -1.20 8.75
CA VAL A 256 12.42 -2.54 8.17
C VAL A 256 13.33 -3.34 9.10
N ARG A 257 12.86 -4.50 9.59
CA ARG A 257 13.65 -5.39 10.44
C ARG A 257 14.01 -6.66 9.66
N CYS A 258 15.30 -6.84 9.40
CA CYS A 258 15.83 -8.02 8.72
C CYS A 258 16.06 -9.14 9.72
N ILE A 259 15.48 -10.32 9.48
CA ILE A 259 15.60 -11.50 10.35
C ILE A 259 16.38 -12.57 9.62
N LYS A 260 17.43 -13.10 10.25
CA LYS A 260 18.22 -14.21 9.72
C LYS A 260 17.53 -15.53 10.08
N PRO A 261 17.12 -16.36 9.09
CA PRO A 261 16.36 -17.59 9.37
C PRO A 261 17.21 -18.69 10.03
N ASN A 262 18.52 -18.67 9.80
CA ASN A 262 19.49 -19.58 10.42
C ASN A 262 20.90 -18.95 10.38
N LEU A 263 21.78 -19.35 11.30
CA LEU A 263 23.14 -18.81 11.38
C LEU A 263 24.03 -19.24 10.21
N GLN A 264 23.75 -20.38 9.58
CA GLN A 264 24.52 -20.97 8.48
C GLN A 264 24.25 -20.32 7.11
N SER A 265 23.29 -19.40 7.02
CA SER A 265 22.87 -18.77 5.76
C SER A 265 22.39 -19.77 4.70
N LEU A 266 21.74 -20.86 5.12
CA LEU A 266 21.16 -21.86 4.22
C LEU A 266 19.72 -21.47 3.81
N PRO A 267 19.32 -21.70 2.55
CA PRO A 267 17.92 -21.58 2.15
C PRO A 267 17.06 -22.66 2.84
N ASP A 268 15.75 -22.40 2.95
CA ASP A 268 14.73 -23.34 3.47
C ASP A 268 15.01 -23.97 4.84
N ASN A 269 15.88 -23.34 5.64
CA ASN A 269 16.25 -23.78 6.97
C ASN A 269 15.86 -22.71 7.98
N PHE A 270 14.79 -22.97 8.73
CA PHE A 270 14.27 -22.05 9.73
C PHE A 270 14.59 -22.57 11.15
N GLN A 271 15.34 -21.79 11.92
CA GLN A 271 15.69 -22.11 13.30
C GLN A 271 14.85 -21.30 14.26
N ASP A 272 13.82 -21.93 14.83
CA ASP A 272 12.82 -21.28 15.70
C ASP A 272 13.46 -20.46 16.83
N ASP A 273 14.39 -21.06 17.59
CA ASP A 273 15.04 -20.40 18.73
C ASP A 273 15.88 -19.19 18.30
N ALA A 274 16.58 -19.30 17.17
CA ALA A 274 17.42 -18.23 16.64
C ALA A 274 16.58 -17.06 16.12
N VAL A 275 15.46 -17.36 15.46
CA VAL A 275 14.51 -16.35 14.98
C VAL A 275 13.79 -15.70 16.14
N LEU A 276 13.29 -16.46 17.12
CA LEU A 276 12.61 -15.93 18.29
C LEU A 276 13.52 -15.00 19.11
N SER A 277 14.78 -15.39 19.28
CA SER A 277 15.78 -14.54 19.95
C SER A 277 16.00 -13.22 19.21
N GLN A 278 16.03 -13.23 17.87
CA GLN A 278 16.12 -12.01 17.07
C GLN A 278 14.86 -11.15 17.17
N LEU A 279 13.66 -11.76 17.17
CA LEU A 279 12.40 -11.02 17.32
C LEU A 279 12.31 -10.32 18.68
N ALA A 280 12.77 -10.99 19.74
CA ALA A 280 12.90 -10.40 21.08
C ALA A 280 13.93 -9.27 21.07
N ALA A 281 15.13 -9.53 20.53
CA ALA A 281 16.21 -8.57 20.45
C ALA A 281 15.84 -7.32 19.64
N CYS A 282 15.09 -7.42 18.54
CA CYS A 282 14.64 -6.25 17.76
C CYS A 282 13.52 -5.44 18.47
N GLY A 283 13.01 -5.89 19.61
CA GLY A 283 11.89 -5.28 20.32
C GLY A 283 10.54 -5.43 19.60
N LEU A 284 10.43 -6.33 18.61
CA LEU A 284 9.19 -6.54 17.86
C LEU A 284 8.10 -7.16 18.73
N LEU A 285 8.46 -8.07 19.63
CA LEU A 285 7.49 -8.70 20.54
C LEU A 285 6.81 -7.69 21.45
N ALA A 286 7.55 -6.68 21.93
CA ALA A 286 7.00 -5.61 22.76
C ALA A 286 6.01 -4.75 21.96
N VAL A 287 6.37 -4.35 20.74
CA VAL A 287 5.48 -3.56 19.87
C VAL A 287 4.21 -4.33 19.52
N VAL A 288 4.30 -5.61 19.19
CA VAL A 288 3.11 -6.44 18.91
C VAL A 288 2.20 -6.52 20.14
N LYS A 289 2.76 -6.74 21.33
CA LYS A 289 1.99 -6.76 22.58
C LYS A 289 1.29 -5.43 22.84
N VAL A 290 2.02 -4.32 22.71
CA VAL A 290 1.46 -2.96 22.85
C VAL A 290 0.30 -2.76 21.89
N ARG A 291 0.48 -3.04 20.60
CA ARG A 291 -0.57 -2.89 19.58
C ARG A 291 -1.77 -3.82 19.77
N GLN A 292 -1.56 -5.02 20.32
CA GLN A 292 -2.65 -5.94 20.66
C GLN A 292 -3.43 -5.51 21.90
N SER A 293 -2.73 -4.99 22.91
CA SER A 293 -3.34 -4.52 24.16
C SER A 293 -4.03 -3.16 24.00
N GLY A 294 -3.50 -2.32 23.12
CA GLY A 294 -4.04 -1.01 22.77
C GLY A 294 -5.12 -1.08 21.69
N TYR A 295 -5.36 0.07 21.08
CA TYR A 295 -6.37 0.28 20.06
C TYR A 295 -5.71 0.46 18.69
N ALA A 296 -5.64 -0.64 17.94
CA ALA A 296 -4.94 -0.71 16.66
C ALA A 296 -5.40 0.32 15.61
N GLU A 297 -6.66 0.78 15.69
CA GLU A 297 -7.23 1.77 14.78
C GLU A 297 -7.80 2.95 15.57
N ASN A 298 -7.50 4.16 15.10
CA ASN A 298 -8.14 5.38 15.57
C ASN A 298 -8.72 6.16 14.40
N VAL A 299 -9.98 6.55 14.52
CA VAL A 299 -10.73 7.24 13.47
C VAL A 299 -11.43 8.45 14.05
N LEU A 300 -11.51 9.54 13.28
CA LEU A 300 -12.30 10.70 13.67
C LEU A 300 -13.76 10.28 13.87
N HIS A 301 -14.44 10.88 14.85
CA HIS A 301 -15.85 10.60 15.13
C HIS A 301 -16.74 10.70 13.88
N ALA A 302 -16.53 11.75 13.07
CA ALA A 302 -17.29 11.96 11.84
C ALA A 302 -17.06 10.84 10.80
N ASP A 303 -15.82 10.40 10.64
CA ASP A 303 -15.46 9.33 9.69
C ASP A 303 -16.00 7.98 10.16
N PHE A 304 -15.93 7.71 11.46
CA PHE A 304 -16.52 6.51 12.06
C PHE A 304 -18.02 6.43 11.79
N VAL A 305 -18.75 7.52 12.07
CA VAL A 305 -20.20 7.59 11.85
C VAL A 305 -20.53 7.42 10.36
N ALA A 306 -19.87 8.16 9.48
CA ALA A 306 -20.10 8.05 8.05
C ALA A 306 -19.85 6.62 7.52
N ARG A 307 -18.81 5.96 8.03
CA ARG A 307 -18.36 4.64 7.57
C ARG A 307 -19.22 3.49 8.09
N PHE A 308 -19.59 3.50 9.38
CA PHE A 308 -20.18 2.35 10.05
C PHE A 308 -21.66 2.51 10.43
N ARG A 309 -22.25 3.71 10.29
CA ARG A 309 -23.72 3.88 10.43
C ARG A 309 -24.55 2.86 9.64
N PRO A 310 -24.21 2.48 8.39
CA PRO A 310 -24.97 1.46 7.66
C PRO A 310 -24.99 0.08 8.33
N CYS A 311 -24.06 -0.23 9.24
CA CYS A 311 -24.03 -1.52 9.93
C CYS A 311 -25.30 -1.76 10.78
N LEU A 312 -25.94 -0.68 11.24
CA LEU A 312 -27.22 -0.68 11.95
C LEU A 312 -28.43 -0.88 11.04
N GLN A 313 -28.26 -1.08 9.73
CA GLN A 313 -29.40 -1.34 8.84
C GLN A 313 -30.24 -2.50 9.36
N GLY A 314 -31.54 -2.24 9.56
CA GLY A 314 -32.49 -3.18 10.17
C GLY A 314 -32.82 -2.89 11.64
N CYS A 315 -32.10 -1.98 12.30
CA CYS A 315 -32.32 -1.59 13.69
C CYS A 315 -32.84 -0.14 13.76
N GLY A 316 -34.16 0.03 13.89
CA GLY A 316 -34.81 1.35 14.07
C GLY A 316 -34.40 2.41 13.04
N ASP A 317 -34.38 3.68 13.46
CA ASP A 317 -34.02 4.85 12.65
C ASP A 317 -32.50 5.01 12.49
N TRP A 318 -31.81 3.98 12.02
CA TRP A 318 -30.35 3.95 11.91
C TRP A 318 -29.74 5.10 11.08
N TRP A 319 -30.50 5.71 10.17
CA TRP A 319 -30.02 6.82 9.34
C TRP A 319 -29.92 8.15 10.09
N THR A 320 -30.61 8.33 11.22
CA THR A 320 -30.60 9.58 11.99
C THR A 320 -29.39 9.72 12.89
N VAL A 321 -28.61 8.66 13.06
CA VAL A 321 -27.41 8.67 13.91
C VAL A 321 -26.35 9.57 13.27
N THR A 322 -26.03 10.67 13.96
CA THR A 322 -24.98 11.63 13.56
C THR A 322 -23.84 11.69 14.57
N ASP A 323 -24.09 11.28 15.80
CA ASP A 323 -23.13 11.32 16.89
C ASP A 323 -22.41 9.97 17.07
N CYS A 324 -21.13 10.04 17.45
CA CYS A 324 -20.29 8.85 17.64
C CYS A 324 -20.73 8.03 18.85
N ALA A 325 -21.08 8.68 19.97
CA ALA A 325 -21.49 7.98 21.19
C ALA A 325 -22.83 7.24 20.97
N ASP A 326 -23.78 7.88 20.28
CA ASP A 326 -25.05 7.24 19.90
C ASP A 326 -24.80 6.02 18.98
N LEU A 327 -23.90 6.15 18.00
CA LEU A 327 -23.55 5.02 17.13
C LEU A 327 -22.92 3.86 17.91
N VAL A 328 -21.93 4.14 18.77
CA VAL A 328 -21.29 3.11 19.61
C VAL A 328 -22.31 2.42 20.50
N ALA A 329 -23.15 3.18 21.21
CA ALA A 329 -24.18 2.63 22.09
C ALA A 329 -25.17 1.71 21.33
N ARG A 330 -25.57 2.10 20.12
CA ARG A 330 -26.42 1.28 19.27
C ARG A 330 -25.70 0.06 18.71
N LEU A 331 -24.43 0.15 18.35
CA LEU A 331 -23.67 -1.03 17.88
C LEU A 331 -23.42 -2.05 19.00
N SER A 332 -23.30 -1.57 20.24
CA SER A 332 -23.17 -2.42 21.43
C SER A 332 -24.47 -3.04 21.90
N SER A 333 -25.63 -2.42 21.62
CA SER A 333 -26.95 -2.95 21.97
C SER A 333 -27.67 -3.65 20.81
N ALA A 334 -27.29 -3.37 19.57
CA ALA A 334 -27.88 -4.01 18.40
C ALA A 334 -27.43 -5.47 18.33
N ALA A 335 -28.41 -6.37 18.40
CA ALA A 335 -28.32 -7.73 17.91
C ALA A 335 -29.02 -7.76 16.54
N PRO A 336 -28.29 -7.64 15.41
CA PRO A 336 -28.93 -7.55 14.10
C PRO A 336 -29.66 -8.84 13.70
N ASN A 337 -29.39 -9.94 14.40
CA ASN A 337 -30.05 -11.24 14.30
C ASN A 337 -30.32 -11.76 15.73
N GLU A 338 -31.45 -12.42 15.98
CA GLU A 338 -31.85 -12.98 17.30
C GLU A 338 -30.86 -14.02 17.90
N SER A 339 -29.73 -14.29 17.24
CA SER A 339 -28.73 -15.30 17.64
C SER A 339 -27.29 -14.80 17.63
N SER A 340 -27.05 -13.49 17.50
CA SER A 340 -25.68 -12.93 17.42
C SER A 340 -25.42 -11.95 18.56
N SER A 341 -24.25 -12.07 19.19
CA SER A 341 -23.71 -11.12 20.17
C SER A 341 -23.63 -9.70 19.58
N ALA A 342 -23.49 -8.70 20.46
CA ALA A 342 -23.26 -7.30 20.09
C ALA A 342 -22.20 -7.16 18.97
N LEU A 343 -22.41 -6.23 18.05
CA LEU A 343 -21.46 -5.95 16.96
C LEU A 343 -20.17 -5.28 17.47
N LEU A 344 -20.25 -4.61 18.61
CA LEU A 344 -19.14 -3.91 19.24
C LEU A 344 -19.23 -4.07 20.75
N ASN A 345 -18.25 -4.74 21.36
CA ASN A 345 -18.21 -4.82 22.82
C ASN A 345 -17.60 -3.54 23.41
N PRO A 346 -18.13 -3.02 24.54
CA PRO A 346 -17.62 -1.79 25.15
C PRO A 346 -16.13 -1.83 25.56
N ASP A 347 -15.59 -3.01 25.85
CA ASP A 347 -14.17 -3.23 26.20
C ASP A 347 -13.22 -3.26 24.98
N GLN A 348 -13.78 -3.25 23.78
CA GLN A 348 -13.03 -3.26 22.53
C GLN A 348 -12.91 -1.88 21.88
N CYS A 349 -13.54 -0.85 22.45
CA CYS A 349 -13.43 0.52 21.99
C CYS A 349 -13.30 1.51 23.15
N ALA A 350 -12.64 2.62 22.90
CA ALA A 350 -12.65 3.79 23.79
C ALA A 350 -12.97 5.03 22.97
N GLN A 351 -13.87 5.85 23.50
CA GLN A 351 -14.20 7.14 22.90
C GLN A 351 -13.28 8.21 23.49
N GLY A 352 -12.42 8.76 22.65
CA GLY A 352 -11.62 9.95 22.95
C GLY A 352 -12.41 11.23 22.69
N THR A 353 -11.76 12.37 22.91
CA THR A 353 -12.33 13.71 22.71
C THR A 353 -12.69 14.00 21.26
N SER A 354 -11.88 13.55 20.29
CA SER A 354 -12.07 13.78 18.85
C SER A 354 -12.09 12.49 18.02
N LYS A 355 -11.55 11.41 18.56
CA LYS A 355 -11.40 10.11 17.89
C LYS A 355 -12.06 8.97 18.63
N LEU A 356 -12.42 7.93 17.89
CA LEU A 356 -12.80 6.63 18.42
C LEU A 356 -11.63 5.66 18.22
N PHE A 357 -11.23 5.02 19.31
CA PHE A 357 -10.15 4.04 19.37
C PHE A 357 -10.76 2.64 19.42
N MET A 358 -10.34 1.74 18.53
CA MET A 358 -10.89 0.38 18.43
C MET A 358 -9.78 -0.67 18.36
N LYS A 359 -10.02 -1.81 19.00
CA LYS A 359 -9.19 -3.02 18.85
C LYS A 359 -9.40 -3.63 17.47
N SER A 360 -8.40 -4.37 16.98
CA SER A 360 -8.44 -5.03 15.66
C SER A 360 -9.67 -5.91 15.46
N ASP A 361 -10.08 -6.65 16.48
CA ASP A 361 -11.21 -7.57 16.41
C ASP A 361 -12.55 -6.83 16.22
N ALA A 362 -12.72 -5.69 16.90
CA ALA A 362 -13.90 -4.84 16.73
C ALA A 362 -13.98 -4.28 15.30
N VAL A 363 -12.86 -3.81 14.76
CA VAL A 363 -12.80 -3.32 13.38
C VAL A 363 -13.14 -4.42 12.38
N ALA A 364 -12.58 -5.62 12.57
CA ALA A 364 -12.86 -6.77 11.72
C ALA A 364 -14.35 -7.16 11.76
N ALA A 365 -14.97 -7.16 12.94
CA ALA A 365 -16.40 -7.43 13.10
C ALA A 365 -17.27 -6.39 12.37
N LEU A 366 -16.96 -5.10 12.54
CA LEU A 366 -17.67 -4.00 11.89
C LEU A 366 -17.52 -4.02 10.36
N GLU A 367 -16.32 -4.28 9.84
CA GLU A 367 -16.09 -4.39 8.39
C GLU A 367 -16.79 -5.62 7.79
N THR A 368 -16.83 -6.74 8.50
CA THR A 368 -17.60 -7.92 8.09
C THR A 368 -19.08 -7.59 7.95
N ARG A 369 -19.68 -6.96 8.97
CA ARG A 369 -21.09 -6.51 8.92
C ARG A 369 -21.32 -5.51 7.80
N ARG A 370 -20.42 -4.55 7.62
CA ARG A 370 -20.49 -3.56 6.54
C ARG A 370 -20.45 -4.22 5.16
N GLY A 371 -19.62 -5.25 4.99
CA GLY A 371 -19.54 -6.05 3.77
C GLY A 371 -20.88 -6.70 3.42
N VAL A 372 -21.55 -7.30 4.41
CA VAL A 372 -22.90 -7.90 4.23
C VAL A 372 -23.91 -6.85 3.79
N VAL A 373 -23.98 -5.71 4.50
CA VAL A 373 -24.91 -4.61 4.20
C VAL A 373 -24.70 -4.07 2.79
N ARG A 374 -23.44 -3.82 2.40
CA ARG A 374 -23.09 -3.35 1.05
C ARG A 374 -23.43 -4.39 -0.01
N GLY A 375 -23.21 -5.68 0.28
CA GLY A 375 -23.59 -6.78 -0.59
C GLY A 375 -25.10 -6.80 -0.88
N CYS A 376 -25.93 -6.73 0.17
CA CYS A 376 -27.39 -6.67 0.02
C CYS A 376 -27.85 -5.43 -0.78
N ALA A 377 -27.27 -4.26 -0.51
CA ALA A 377 -27.57 -3.04 -1.25
C ALA A 377 -27.19 -3.16 -2.73
N ALA A 378 -26.01 -3.70 -3.04
CA ALA A 378 -25.55 -3.94 -4.40
C ALA A 378 -26.47 -4.90 -5.15
N LEU A 379 -26.86 -6.02 -4.53
CA LEU A 379 -27.80 -6.98 -5.14
C LEU A 379 -29.16 -6.34 -5.43
N ARG A 380 -29.66 -5.48 -4.54
CA ARG A 380 -30.91 -4.73 -4.75
C ARG A 380 -30.78 -3.80 -5.95
N LEU A 381 -29.71 -3.00 -6.03
CA LEU A 381 -29.46 -2.10 -7.16
C LEU A 381 -29.32 -2.87 -8.47
N GLN A 382 -28.57 -3.96 -8.49
CA GLN A 382 -28.41 -4.82 -9.66
C GLN A 382 -29.75 -5.40 -10.12
N ARG A 383 -30.59 -5.89 -9.21
CA ARG A 383 -31.93 -6.41 -9.52
C ARG A 383 -32.79 -5.36 -10.20
N TYR A 384 -32.87 -4.14 -9.64
CA TYR A 384 -33.68 -3.07 -10.22
C TYR A 384 -33.12 -2.57 -11.55
N SER A 385 -31.80 -2.38 -11.65
CA SER A 385 -31.13 -1.92 -12.87
C SER A 385 -31.31 -2.91 -14.02
N ARG A 386 -31.00 -4.20 -13.79
CA ARG A 386 -31.21 -5.27 -14.79
C ARG A 386 -32.68 -5.39 -15.19
N GLY A 387 -33.59 -5.33 -14.22
CA GLY A 387 -35.02 -5.36 -14.50
C GLY A 387 -35.49 -4.16 -15.34
N MET A 388 -34.99 -2.96 -15.06
CA MET A 388 -35.32 -1.76 -15.84
C MET A 388 -34.76 -1.83 -17.26
N ALA A 389 -33.50 -2.27 -17.42
CA ALA A 389 -32.88 -2.47 -18.72
C ALA A 389 -33.67 -3.47 -19.56
N GLN A 390 -34.04 -4.63 -18.98
CA GLN A 390 -34.82 -5.65 -19.67
C GLN A 390 -36.23 -5.16 -20.04
N ARG A 391 -36.90 -4.39 -19.18
CA ARG A 391 -38.21 -3.79 -19.50
C ARG A 391 -38.11 -2.78 -20.65
N LYS A 392 -37.10 -1.91 -20.65
CA LYS A 392 -36.85 -0.98 -21.76
C LYS A 392 -36.57 -1.73 -23.07
N TYR A 393 -35.76 -2.78 -23.01
CA TYR A 393 -35.50 -3.65 -24.16
C TYR A 393 -36.78 -4.32 -24.67
N TYR A 394 -37.60 -4.90 -23.78
CA TYR A 394 -38.87 -5.53 -24.14
C TYR A 394 -39.85 -4.55 -24.82
N VAL A 395 -39.95 -3.31 -24.33
CA VAL A 395 -40.78 -2.27 -24.96
C VAL A 395 -40.30 -1.95 -26.38
N ARG A 396 -38.98 -1.85 -26.60
CA ARG A 396 -38.40 -1.66 -27.95
C ARG A 396 -38.74 -2.83 -28.87
N CYS A 397 -38.57 -4.06 -28.41
CA CYS A 397 -38.95 -5.26 -29.17
C CYS A 397 -40.44 -5.26 -29.54
N LYS A 398 -41.31 -4.89 -28.59
CA LYS A 398 -42.76 -4.82 -28.83
C LYS A 398 -43.12 -3.75 -29.86
N ALA A 399 -42.48 -2.58 -29.80
CA ALA A 399 -42.68 -1.51 -30.78
C ALA A 399 -42.22 -1.90 -32.18
N ALA A 400 -41.04 -2.52 -32.32
CA ALA A 400 -40.52 -3.01 -33.60
C ALA A 400 -41.46 -4.06 -34.22
N LEU A 401 -41.94 -5.02 -33.42
CA LEU A 401 -42.92 -6.01 -33.87
C LEU A 401 -44.25 -5.38 -34.30
N ALA A 402 -44.71 -4.33 -33.63
CA ALA A 402 -45.93 -3.62 -34.01
C ALA A 402 -45.77 -2.89 -35.36
N GLN A 403 -44.63 -2.22 -35.56
CA GLN A 403 -44.30 -1.56 -36.84
C GLN A 403 -44.18 -2.56 -37.98
N LEU A 404 -43.57 -3.73 -37.74
CA LEU A 404 -43.49 -4.80 -38.71
C LEU A 404 -44.87 -5.35 -39.09
N LEU A 405 -45.76 -5.53 -38.12
CA LEU A 405 -47.14 -5.94 -38.37
C LEU A 405 -47.89 -4.92 -39.22
N GLU A 406 -47.74 -3.63 -38.94
CA GLU A 406 -48.35 -2.55 -39.71
C GLU A 406 -47.84 -2.52 -41.16
N ALA A 407 -46.52 -2.60 -41.36
CA ALA A 407 -45.92 -2.68 -42.71
C ALA A 407 -46.39 -3.93 -43.47
N THR A 408 -46.51 -5.06 -42.77
CA THR A 408 -47.01 -6.32 -43.35
C THR A 408 -48.47 -6.20 -43.78
N ALA A 409 -49.30 -5.49 -43.00
CA ALA A 409 -50.70 -5.21 -43.36
C ALA A 409 -50.83 -4.32 -44.60
N GLN A 410 -49.92 -3.35 -44.79
CA GLN A 410 -49.87 -2.47 -45.96
C GLN A 410 -49.40 -3.18 -47.26
N ARG A 411 -48.84 -4.39 -47.17
CA ARG A 411 -48.29 -5.19 -48.29
C ARG A 411 -47.31 -4.42 -49.19
N SER A 412 -46.53 -3.49 -48.64
CA SER A 412 -45.43 -2.82 -49.35
C SER A 412 -44.13 -3.62 -49.19
N LYS A 413 -43.61 -4.21 -50.27
CA LYS A 413 -42.36 -5.00 -50.24
C LYS A 413 -41.19 -4.22 -49.63
N ALA A 414 -40.94 -3.01 -50.11
CA ALA A 414 -39.87 -2.15 -49.60
C ALA A 414 -40.06 -1.78 -48.12
N GLY A 415 -41.30 -1.50 -47.70
CA GLY A 415 -41.63 -1.19 -46.30
C GLY A 415 -41.44 -2.38 -45.36
N ILE A 416 -41.85 -3.58 -45.79
CA ILE A 416 -41.69 -4.81 -45.01
C ILE A 416 -40.21 -5.20 -44.88
N VAL A 417 -39.43 -5.12 -45.96
CA VAL A 417 -37.99 -5.44 -45.94
C VAL A 417 -37.24 -4.49 -44.99
N ALA A 418 -37.48 -3.17 -45.08
CA ALA A 418 -36.86 -2.20 -44.19
C ALA A 418 -37.23 -2.44 -42.71
N GLN A 419 -38.50 -2.75 -42.42
CA GLN A 419 -38.93 -3.07 -41.05
C GLN A 419 -38.44 -4.44 -40.56
N LEU A 420 -38.23 -5.41 -41.45
CA LEU A 420 -37.62 -6.70 -41.12
C LEU A 420 -36.17 -6.52 -40.68
N GLU A 421 -35.38 -5.71 -41.40
CA GLU A 421 -34.00 -5.39 -41.03
C GLU A 421 -33.94 -4.73 -39.65
N ALA A 422 -34.68 -3.63 -39.46
CA ALA A 422 -34.75 -2.91 -38.19
C ALA A 422 -35.24 -3.79 -37.02
N THR A 423 -36.21 -4.68 -37.28
CA THR A 423 -36.74 -5.60 -36.26
C THR A 423 -35.76 -6.73 -35.92
N CYS A 424 -34.97 -7.21 -36.90
CA CYS A 424 -33.94 -8.22 -36.67
C CYS A 424 -32.79 -7.69 -35.81
N GLU A 425 -32.44 -6.41 -35.92
CA GLU A 425 -31.41 -5.79 -35.08
C GLU A 425 -31.82 -5.70 -33.60
N VAL A 426 -33.12 -5.51 -33.34
CA VAL A 426 -33.65 -5.31 -31.99
C VAL A 426 -34.01 -6.63 -31.32
N LEU A 427 -34.55 -7.61 -32.05
CA LEU A 427 -35.03 -8.87 -31.47
C LEU A 427 -33.89 -9.85 -31.12
N PRO A 428 -34.08 -10.68 -30.07
CA PRO A 428 -33.10 -11.72 -29.74
C PRO A 428 -32.99 -12.72 -30.90
N PHE A 429 -31.74 -13.07 -31.26
CA PHE A 429 -31.41 -13.96 -32.37
C PHE A 429 -32.06 -13.55 -33.71
N GLY A 430 -32.22 -12.25 -33.97
CA GLY A 430 -32.83 -11.76 -35.20
C GLY A 430 -34.33 -12.05 -35.33
N GLY A 431 -35.00 -12.43 -34.24
CA GLY A 431 -36.44 -12.72 -34.28
C GLY A 431 -36.80 -13.93 -35.16
N VAL A 432 -35.87 -14.83 -35.46
CA VAL A 432 -36.06 -15.97 -36.39
C VAL A 432 -37.24 -16.87 -36.01
N ARG A 433 -37.59 -16.94 -34.73
CA ARG A 433 -38.73 -17.72 -34.21
C ARG A 433 -39.97 -16.88 -33.91
N ALA A 434 -39.92 -15.56 -34.12
CA ALA A 434 -41.07 -14.69 -33.88
C ALA A 434 -42.09 -14.88 -35.00
N LYS A 435 -43.35 -15.18 -34.63
CA LYS A 435 -44.44 -15.45 -35.56
C LYS A 435 -44.62 -14.30 -36.57
N GLN A 436 -44.58 -13.05 -36.10
CA GLN A 436 -44.72 -11.86 -36.93
C GLN A 436 -43.60 -11.72 -37.98
N VAL A 437 -42.38 -12.11 -37.63
CA VAL A 437 -41.23 -12.07 -38.56
C VAL A 437 -41.35 -13.15 -39.63
N LEU A 438 -41.81 -14.35 -39.25
CA LEU A 438 -42.08 -15.43 -40.19
C LEU A 438 -43.21 -15.08 -41.16
N GLU A 439 -44.30 -14.49 -40.65
CA GLU A 439 -45.43 -14.01 -41.45
C GLU A 439 -44.99 -12.91 -42.43
N ALA A 440 -44.26 -11.91 -41.97
CA ALA A 440 -43.74 -10.84 -42.81
C ALA A 440 -42.85 -11.38 -43.95
N ARG A 441 -41.92 -12.32 -43.67
CA ARG A 441 -41.09 -12.97 -44.69
C ARG A 441 -41.92 -13.76 -45.70
N ALA A 442 -42.97 -14.46 -45.24
CA ALA A 442 -43.89 -15.16 -46.13
C ALA A 442 -44.64 -14.20 -47.07
N VAL A 443 -45.08 -13.04 -46.55
CA VAL A 443 -45.73 -11.99 -47.35
C VAL A 443 -44.77 -11.38 -48.38
N VAL A 444 -43.51 -11.12 -48.02
CA VAL A 444 -42.50 -10.64 -48.99
C VAL A 444 -42.31 -11.64 -50.12
N LYS A 445 -42.13 -12.93 -49.80
CA LYS A 445 -42.01 -13.99 -50.80
C LYS A 445 -43.25 -14.08 -51.69
N GLN A 446 -44.43 -13.83 -51.13
CA GLN A 446 -45.67 -13.79 -51.90
C GLN A 446 -45.69 -12.61 -52.88
N ILE A 447 -45.30 -11.41 -52.44
CA ILE A 447 -45.25 -10.21 -53.30
C ILE A 447 -44.25 -10.43 -54.44
N GLU A 448 -43.08 -11.02 -54.18
CA GLU A 448 -42.07 -11.34 -55.21
C GLU A 448 -42.61 -12.31 -56.29
N LEU A 449 -43.39 -13.32 -55.87
CA LEU A 449 -44.03 -14.23 -56.81
C LEU A 449 -45.12 -13.52 -57.64
N GLU A 450 -45.86 -12.59 -57.02
CA GLU A 450 -46.87 -11.76 -57.69
C GLU A 450 -46.23 -10.78 -58.70
N GLU A 451 -45.10 -10.15 -58.35
CA GLU A 451 -44.33 -9.27 -59.24
C GLU A 451 -43.76 -10.04 -60.45
N ALA A 452 -43.08 -11.17 -60.22
CA ALA A 452 -42.52 -12.00 -61.29
C ALA A 452 -43.61 -12.59 -62.22
N ALA A 453 -44.81 -12.80 -61.69
CA ALA A 453 -45.97 -13.20 -62.48
C ALA A 453 -46.41 -12.12 -63.47
N LEU A 454 -46.48 -10.88 -62.98
CA LEU A 454 -46.89 -9.71 -63.76
C LEU A 454 -45.88 -9.42 -64.86
N GLU A 455 -44.57 -9.45 -64.56
CA GLU A 455 -43.51 -9.28 -65.57
C GLU A 455 -43.63 -10.31 -66.69
N ARG A 456 -43.81 -11.59 -66.37
CA ARG A 456 -44.01 -12.65 -67.38
C ARG A 456 -45.29 -12.45 -68.20
N LEU A 457 -46.34 -11.90 -67.61
CA LEU A 457 -47.58 -11.58 -68.34
C LEU A 457 -47.37 -10.41 -69.28
N GLU A 458 -46.65 -9.37 -68.85
CA GLU A 458 -46.31 -8.22 -69.68
C GLU A 458 -45.40 -8.59 -70.85
N GLU A 459 -44.45 -9.52 -70.68
CA GLU A 459 -43.61 -10.05 -71.77
C GLU A 459 -44.43 -10.78 -72.85
N VAL A 460 -45.49 -11.48 -72.45
CA VAL A 460 -46.28 -12.33 -73.36
C VAL A 460 -47.38 -11.54 -74.09
N MET A 461 -47.96 -10.52 -73.45
CA MET A 461 -49.06 -9.69 -74.00
C MET A 461 -48.79 -9.01 -75.38
N PRO A 462 -47.59 -8.47 -75.70
CA PRO A 462 -47.37 -7.76 -76.97
C PRO A 462 -47.22 -8.67 -78.19
N THR A 463 -47.02 -9.98 -78.02
CA THR A 463 -46.67 -10.89 -79.13
C THR A 463 -47.85 -11.54 -79.86
N ARG A 464 -49.10 -11.26 -79.43
CA ARG A 464 -50.43 -11.65 -80.02
C ARG A 464 -50.40 -12.73 -81.11
N THR A 465 -49.85 -13.91 -80.79
CA THR A 465 -49.85 -15.08 -81.66
C THR A 465 -50.55 -16.23 -80.93
N PRO A 466 -51.22 -17.16 -81.63
CA PRO A 466 -51.96 -18.24 -80.97
C PRO A 466 -51.11 -19.11 -80.03
N GLY A 467 -49.83 -19.32 -80.37
CA GLY A 467 -48.88 -20.08 -79.54
C GLY A 467 -48.47 -19.35 -78.25
N THR A 468 -48.36 -18.01 -78.30
CA THR A 468 -48.01 -17.19 -77.12
C THR A 468 -49.18 -17.05 -76.16
N LEU A 469 -50.42 -17.02 -76.65
CA LEU A 469 -51.63 -17.10 -75.81
C LEU A 469 -51.76 -18.44 -75.08
N HIS A 470 -51.39 -19.55 -75.72
CA HIS A 470 -51.43 -20.87 -75.08
C HIS A 470 -50.34 -21.02 -74.02
N ALA A 471 -49.15 -20.45 -74.26
CA ALA A 471 -48.09 -20.33 -73.27
C ALA A 471 -48.54 -19.45 -72.09
N ALA A 472 -49.12 -18.26 -72.35
CA ALA A 472 -49.68 -17.36 -71.33
C ALA A 472 -50.71 -18.05 -70.44
N SER A 473 -51.62 -18.82 -71.04
CA SER A 473 -52.65 -19.56 -70.30
C SER A 473 -52.05 -20.66 -69.42
N PHE A 474 -50.96 -21.29 -69.85
CA PHE A 474 -50.25 -22.28 -69.06
C PHE A 474 -49.45 -21.66 -67.90
N THR A 475 -48.79 -20.52 -68.12
CA THR A 475 -48.16 -19.74 -67.06
C THR A 475 -49.18 -19.19 -66.07
N LEU A 476 -50.32 -18.69 -66.54
CA LEU A 476 -51.45 -18.30 -65.68
C LEU A 476 -51.93 -19.47 -64.84
N GLY A 477 -52.12 -20.65 -65.42
CA GLY A 477 -52.56 -21.85 -64.69
C GLY A 477 -51.57 -22.38 -63.65
N THR A 478 -50.26 -22.27 -63.92
CA THR A 478 -49.21 -22.60 -62.94
C THR A 478 -49.12 -21.55 -61.83
N LEU A 479 -49.33 -20.27 -62.16
CA LEU A 479 -49.46 -19.18 -61.20
C LEU A 479 -50.70 -19.28 -60.32
N THR A 480 -51.86 -19.65 -60.87
CA THR A 480 -53.07 -19.87 -60.07
C THR A 480 -52.84 -21.02 -59.08
N LYS A 481 -52.14 -22.09 -59.49
CA LYS A 481 -51.77 -23.19 -58.60
C LYS A 481 -50.76 -22.77 -57.51
N ALA A 482 -49.76 -21.97 -57.86
CA ALA A 482 -48.77 -21.44 -56.89
C ALA A 482 -49.43 -20.48 -55.88
N LEU A 483 -50.31 -19.59 -56.34
CA LEU A 483 -51.08 -18.68 -55.48
C LEU A 483 -52.13 -19.43 -54.62
N ALA A 484 -52.68 -20.55 -55.10
CA ALA A 484 -53.57 -21.43 -54.35
C ALA A 484 -52.84 -22.19 -53.23
N GLU A 485 -51.58 -22.57 -53.43
CA GLU A 485 -50.73 -23.15 -52.37
C GLU A 485 -50.40 -22.12 -51.28
N VAL A 486 -50.16 -20.86 -51.65
CA VAL A 486 -49.87 -19.77 -50.69
C VAL A 486 -51.11 -19.36 -49.89
N THR A 487 -52.32 -19.43 -50.46
CA THR A 487 -53.57 -19.13 -49.74
C THR A 487 -53.91 -20.19 -48.66
N LYS A 488 -53.36 -21.41 -48.74
CA LYS A 488 -53.43 -22.40 -47.64
C LYS A 488 -52.68 -21.95 -46.38
N LEU A 489 -51.80 -20.94 -46.47
CA LEU A 489 -51.10 -20.32 -45.33
C LEU A 489 -51.94 -19.25 -44.61
N GLY A 490 -53.22 -19.09 -44.96
CA GLY A 490 -54.20 -18.30 -44.18
C GLY A 490 -54.25 -16.80 -44.48
N VAL A 491 -53.66 -16.33 -45.59
CA VAL A 491 -53.65 -14.90 -45.98
C VAL A 491 -54.24 -14.69 -47.38
N SER A 492 -55.19 -13.76 -47.51
CA SER A 492 -55.94 -13.46 -48.74
C SER A 492 -55.12 -12.61 -49.74
N SER A 493 -54.94 -13.08 -50.98
CA SER A 493 -54.36 -12.31 -52.10
C SER A 493 -55.44 -11.61 -52.95
N PRO A 494 -55.31 -10.29 -53.22
CA PRO A 494 -56.20 -9.57 -54.15
C PRO A 494 -56.11 -10.08 -55.59
N LEU A 495 -54.92 -10.54 -56.02
CA LEU A 495 -54.70 -11.05 -57.38
C LEU A 495 -55.45 -12.36 -57.64
N VAL A 496 -55.61 -13.22 -56.63
CA VAL A 496 -56.43 -14.45 -56.74
C VAL A 496 -57.89 -14.12 -57.06
N ARG A 497 -58.44 -13.02 -56.54
CA ARG A 497 -59.81 -12.57 -56.86
C ARG A 497 -59.95 -12.12 -58.31
N HIS A 498 -58.94 -11.48 -58.88
CA HIS A 498 -58.94 -11.03 -60.28
C HIS A 498 -58.59 -12.14 -61.28
N LEU A 499 -57.81 -13.13 -60.86
CA LEU A 499 -57.42 -14.28 -61.69
C LEU A 499 -58.44 -15.42 -61.67
N SER A 500 -59.39 -15.45 -60.72
CA SER A 500 -60.40 -16.53 -60.62
C SER A 500 -61.34 -16.70 -61.84
N PRO A 501 -61.67 -15.65 -62.65
CA PRO A 501 -62.44 -15.83 -63.88
C PRO A 501 -61.57 -15.85 -65.15
N ALA A 502 -60.30 -15.46 -65.08
CA ALA A 502 -59.47 -15.18 -66.25
C ALA A 502 -59.10 -16.43 -67.10
N PRO A 503 -58.76 -17.60 -66.53
CA PRO A 503 -58.43 -18.78 -67.34
C PRO A 503 -59.61 -19.28 -68.17
N VAL A 504 -60.83 -19.19 -67.63
CA VAL A 504 -62.06 -19.65 -68.27
C VAL A 504 -62.47 -18.72 -69.42
N LEU A 505 -62.25 -17.40 -69.29
CA LEU A 505 -62.54 -16.41 -70.33
C LEU A 505 -61.51 -16.44 -71.47
N LEU A 506 -60.22 -16.66 -71.16
CA LEU A 506 -59.17 -16.83 -72.17
C LEU A 506 -59.30 -18.15 -72.94
N GLN A 507 -59.61 -19.27 -72.26
CA GLN A 507 -59.90 -20.54 -72.95
C GLN A 507 -61.14 -20.45 -73.85
N ARG A 508 -62.20 -19.76 -73.43
CA ARG A 508 -63.39 -19.55 -74.29
C ARG A 508 -63.09 -18.70 -75.53
N ARG A 509 -62.21 -17.71 -75.46
CA ARG A 509 -61.82 -16.88 -76.61
C ARG A 509 -60.85 -17.58 -77.56
N VAL A 510 -60.03 -18.53 -77.09
CA VAL A 510 -59.15 -19.33 -77.95
C VAL A 510 -59.92 -20.46 -78.66
N TRP A 511 -61.01 -20.96 -78.06
CA TRP A 511 -61.87 -21.98 -78.68
C TRP A 511 -62.93 -21.42 -79.63
N MET A 512 -63.35 -20.16 -79.46
CA MET A 512 -64.20 -19.46 -80.43
C MET A 512 -63.33 -18.62 -81.35
N GLY A 513 -62.76 -19.23 -82.38
CA GLY A 513 -62.19 -18.48 -83.50
C GLY A 513 -63.31 -17.79 -84.27
N PHE A 514 -63.55 -16.51 -83.97
CA PHE A 514 -64.15 -15.48 -84.83
C PHE A 514 -63.86 -14.09 -84.28
#